data_AF-A0A3A8ERS5-F1
#
_entry.id   AF-A0A3A8ERS5-F1
#
_cell.length_a   1.000
_cell.length_b   1.000
_cell.length_c   1.000
_cell.angle_alpha   90.00
_cell.angle_beta   90.00
_cell.angle_gamma   90.00
#
_symmetry.space_group_name_H-M   'P 1'
#
loop_
_entity.id
_entity.type
_entity.pdbx_description
1 polymer ?
#
loop_
_entity_poly.entity_id
_entity_poly.type
_entity_poly.pdbx_seq_one_letter_code
_entity_poly.pdbx_strand_id
1 'polypeptide(L)'
;MFENTKQIISRIGETDQLYLSNNTPELALERGDLRLQLVTLSNSKQEQVHFLQEAIVLLETARIEYDEMPMSLYIKLSLHLAKAYMIYFELTKEARYALITQQILKPMTQHENGDIYFMLAYASVSKKDFALTRHWLSKYVKSDAFDLELYQQHPAFNAVRHEAWFMQLIQNKLH
;
A
#
# COMPACT_ATOMS: atom_id res chain seq x y z
N MET A 1 0.60 19.46 -13.50
CA MET A 1 1.30 18.15 -13.46
C MET A 1 2.81 18.32 -13.41
N PHE A 2 3.42 19.03 -14.38
CA PHE A 2 4.90 19.22 -14.45
C PHE A 2 5.52 19.94 -13.23
N GLU A 3 4.87 20.99 -12.70
CA GLU A 3 5.34 21.70 -11.50
C GLU A 3 5.31 20.81 -10.24
N ASN A 4 4.35 19.89 -10.14
CA ASN A 4 4.29 18.93 -9.04
C ASN A 4 5.46 17.92 -9.12
N THR A 5 5.77 17.43 -10.32
CA THR A 5 6.92 16.52 -10.53
C THR A 5 8.25 17.18 -10.16
N LYS A 6 8.47 18.45 -10.54
CA LYS A 6 9.70 19.19 -10.15
C LYS A 6 9.83 19.33 -8.64
N GLN A 7 8.74 19.64 -7.94
CA GLN A 7 8.72 19.77 -6.49
C GLN A 7 9.07 18.44 -5.81
N ILE A 8 8.51 17.33 -6.29
CA ILE A 8 8.83 15.98 -5.79
C ILE A 8 10.32 15.66 -6.00
N ILE A 9 10.87 15.94 -7.18
CA ILE A 9 12.29 15.68 -7.48
C ILE A 9 13.20 16.54 -6.58
N SER A 10 12.88 17.82 -6.38
CA SER A 10 13.61 18.69 -5.45
C SER A 10 13.59 18.12 -4.03
N ARG A 11 12.41 17.70 -3.57
CA ARG A 11 12.24 17.13 -2.24
C ARG A 11 12.97 15.80 -2.05
N ILE A 12 13.07 14.99 -3.10
CA ILE A 12 13.91 13.78 -3.12
C ILE A 12 15.38 14.17 -2.89
N GLY A 13 15.90 15.17 -3.62
CA GLY A 13 17.27 15.64 -3.42
C GLY A 13 17.55 16.13 -2.00
N GLU A 14 16.62 16.90 -1.43
CA GLU A 14 16.71 17.37 -0.04
C GLU A 14 16.73 16.21 0.96
N THR A 15 15.81 15.25 0.82
CA THR A 15 15.67 14.13 1.77
C THR A 15 16.82 13.12 1.65
N ASP A 16 17.38 12.94 0.45
CA ASP A 16 18.59 12.14 0.24
C ASP A 16 19.82 12.80 0.87
N GLN A 17 19.91 14.14 0.88
CA GLN A 17 20.97 14.85 1.57
C GLN A 17 20.80 14.77 3.10
N LEU A 18 19.56 14.86 3.61
CA LEU A 18 19.26 14.71 5.03
C LEU A 18 19.61 13.32 5.56
N TYR A 19 19.44 12.27 4.74
CA TYR A 19 19.79 10.90 5.11
C TYR A 19 21.25 10.76 5.57
N LEU A 20 22.17 11.55 4.99
CA LEU A 20 23.60 11.49 5.31
C LEU A 20 23.94 12.05 6.69
N SER A 21 23.07 12.88 7.28
CA SER A 21 23.34 13.58 8.55
C SER A 21 22.33 13.28 9.65
N ASN A 22 21.11 12.87 9.32
CA ASN A 22 20.05 12.58 10.27
C ASN A 22 19.09 11.52 9.71
N ASN A 23 19.52 10.26 9.73
CA ASN A 23 18.69 9.15 9.28
C ASN A 23 17.66 8.77 10.35
N THR A 24 16.38 8.85 10.02
CA THR A 24 15.26 8.48 10.90
C THR A 24 14.24 7.66 10.13
N PRO A 25 13.44 6.80 10.81
CA PRO A 25 12.41 6.02 10.14
C PRO A 25 11.34 6.88 9.46
N GLU A 26 11.05 8.08 9.98
CA GLU A 26 10.15 9.04 9.33
C GLU A 26 10.73 9.57 8.01
N LEU A 27 12.04 9.88 8.00
CA LEU A 27 12.72 10.32 6.79
C LEU A 27 12.73 9.19 5.75
N ALA A 28 12.97 7.94 6.16
CA ALA A 28 12.93 6.81 5.26
C ALA A 28 11.52 6.58 4.67
N LEU A 29 10.47 6.74 5.48
CA LEU A 29 9.09 6.72 5.02
C LEU A 29 8.81 7.81 3.97
N GLU A 30 9.21 9.06 4.26
CA GLU A 30 9.04 10.18 3.32
C GLU A 30 9.78 9.92 2.00
N ARG A 31 11.04 9.47 2.07
CA ARG A 31 11.85 9.14 0.90
C ARG A 31 11.18 8.07 0.04
N GLY A 32 10.66 7.01 0.66
CA GLY A 32 9.93 5.95 -0.04
C GLY A 32 8.64 6.45 -0.69
N ASP A 33 7.84 7.26 0.03
CA ASP A 33 6.59 7.79 -0.50
C ASP A 33 6.81 8.73 -1.70
N LEU A 34 7.82 9.60 -1.66
CA LEU A 34 8.17 10.47 -2.79
C LEU A 34 8.46 9.69 -4.08
N ARG A 35 9.16 8.54 -3.98
CA ARG A 35 9.38 7.66 -5.13
C ARG A 35 8.07 7.05 -5.61
N LEU A 36 7.18 6.60 -4.72
CA LEU A 36 5.86 6.09 -5.11
C LEU A 36 4.99 7.16 -5.81
N GLN A 37 5.11 8.43 -5.41
CA GLN A 37 4.47 9.53 -6.11
C GLN A 37 5.02 9.67 -7.54
N LEU A 38 6.34 9.54 -7.75
CA LEU A 38 6.93 9.53 -9.10
C LEU A 38 6.47 8.33 -9.94
N VAL A 39 6.29 7.14 -9.35
CA VAL A 39 5.70 5.99 -10.04
C VAL A 39 4.31 6.34 -10.60
N THR A 40 3.50 7.06 -9.82
CA THR A 40 2.14 7.46 -10.23
C THR A 40 2.13 8.51 -11.34
N LEU A 41 3.17 9.36 -11.38
CA LEU A 41 3.27 10.46 -12.34
C LEU A 41 3.98 10.09 -13.64
N SER A 42 4.83 9.06 -13.63
CA SER A 42 5.58 8.65 -14.82
C SER A 42 4.68 7.93 -15.83
N ASN A 43 4.91 8.21 -17.11
CA ASN A 43 4.27 7.50 -18.23
C ASN A 43 5.17 6.38 -18.80
N SER A 44 6.40 6.23 -18.30
CA SER A 44 7.36 5.23 -18.75
C SER A 44 7.37 4.05 -17.79
N LYS A 45 7.03 2.86 -18.29
CA LYS A 45 7.06 1.63 -17.48
C LYS A 45 8.46 1.38 -16.88
N GLN A 46 9.52 1.74 -17.60
CA GLN A 46 10.89 1.57 -17.11
C GLN A 46 11.18 2.48 -15.92
N GLU A 47 10.79 3.76 -16.00
CA GLU A 47 10.94 4.71 -14.89
C GLU A 47 10.07 4.33 -13.70
N GLN A 48 8.82 3.93 -13.95
CA GLN A 48 7.92 3.42 -12.92
C GLN A 48 8.56 2.26 -12.15
N VAL A 49 9.13 1.27 -12.86
CA VAL A 49 9.81 0.14 -12.23
C VAL A 49 11.05 0.61 -11.46
N HIS A 50 11.83 1.54 -12.00
CA HIS A 50 13.01 2.08 -11.32
C HIS A 50 12.66 2.76 -9.99
N PHE A 51 11.75 3.74 -10.00
CA PHE A 51 11.32 4.43 -8.78
C PHE A 51 10.67 3.46 -7.79
N LEU A 52 9.95 2.46 -8.28
CA LEU A 52 9.32 1.47 -7.42
C LEU A 52 10.35 0.59 -6.70
N GLN A 53 11.42 0.20 -7.39
CA GLN A 53 12.53 -0.54 -6.78
C GLN A 53 13.24 0.30 -5.71
N GLU A 54 13.50 1.58 -5.99
CA GLU A 54 14.07 2.49 -4.99
C GLU A 54 13.16 2.60 -3.76
N ALA A 55 11.85 2.81 -3.96
CA ALA A 55 10.88 2.88 -2.86
C ALA A 55 10.88 1.60 -2.02
N ILE A 56 10.85 0.43 -2.66
CA ILE A 56 10.86 -0.87 -1.97
C ILE A 56 12.12 -1.01 -1.12
N VAL A 57 13.30 -0.76 -1.68
CA VAL A 57 14.57 -0.89 -0.94
C VAL A 57 14.59 0.04 0.28
N LEU A 58 14.17 1.29 0.13
CA LEU A 58 14.11 2.25 1.24
C LEU A 58 13.16 1.77 2.35
N LEU A 59 11.96 1.33 1.98
CA LEU A 59 10.93 0.90 2.94
C LEU A 59 11.26 -0.46 3.59
N GLU A 60 11.88 -1.39 2.88
CA GLU A 60 12.35 -2.66 3.44
C GLU A 60 13.48 -2.44 4.44
N THR A 61 14.48 -1.64 4.07
CA THR A 61 15.61 -1.31 4.94
C THR A 61 15.12 -0.61 6.21
N ALA A 62 14.23 0.37 6.06
CA ALA A 62 13.67 1.12 7.19
C ALA A 62 12.93 0.23 8.20
N ARG A 63 12.35 -0.90 7.79
CA ARG A 63 11.64 -1.80 8.71
C ARG A 63 12.57 -2.61 9.62
N ILE A 64 13.88 -2.63 9.33
CA ILE A 64 14.85 -3.48 10.06
C ILE A 64 16.08 -2.72 10.55
N GLU A 65 16.39 -1.54 10.01
CA GLU A 65 17.64 -0.82 10.31
C GLU A 65 17.62 -0.03 11.63
N TYR A 66 16.44 0.23 12.21
CA TYR A 66 16.30 1.01 13.44
C TYR A 66 16.00 0.11 14.63
N ASP A 67 16.80 0.27 15.69
CA ASP A 67 16.65 -0.48 16.95
C ASP A 67 15.35 -0.12 17.68
N GLU A 68 14.91 1.14 17.61
CA GLU A 68 13.69 1.64 18.23
C GLU A 68 12.80 2.36 17.20
N MET A 69 11.54 1.94 17.09
CA MET A 69 10.56 2.56 16.21
C MET A 69 9.16 2.51 16.83
N PRO A 70 8.39 3.62 16.85
CA PRO A 70 6.99 3.58 17.23
C PRO A 70 6.21 2.59 16.37
N MET A 71 5.40 1.73 16.98
CA MET A 71 4.59 0.74 16.26
C MET A 71 3.68 1.37 15.20
N SER A 72 3.17 2.57 15.46
CA SER A 72 2.37 3.33 14.51
C SER A 72 3.15 3.67 13.23
N LEU A 73 4.43 3.99 13.34
CA LEU A 73 5.31 4.26 12.21
C LEU A 73 5.68 2.97 11.48
N TYR A 74 5.93 1.89 12.22
CA TYR A 74 6.18 0.57 11.64
C TYR A 74 5.01 0.08 10.77
N ILE A 75 3.78 0.27 11.25
CA ILE A 75 2.56 -0.02 10.49
C ILE A 75 2.49 0.83 9.22
N LYS A 76 2.78 2.15 9.31
CA LYS A 76 2.79 3.05 8.14
C LYS A 76 3.82 2.60 7.10
N LEU A 77 5.05 2.31 7.50
CA LEU A 77 6.10 1.78 6.62
C LEU A 77 5.66 0.49 5.93
N SER A 78 5.09 -0.44 6.71
CA SER A 78 4.64 -1.72 6.20
C SER A 78 3.46 -1.59 5.21
N LEU A 79 2.55 -0.63 5.43
CA LEU A 79 1.48 -0.30 4.50
C LEU A 79 2.01 0.33 3.20
N HIS A 80 2.99 1.24 3.28
CA HIS A 80 3.62 1.82 2.09
C HIS A 80 4.38 0.77 1.28
N LEU A 81 5.08 -0.15 1.97
CA LEU A 81 5.78 -1.25 1.32
C LEU A 81 4.79 -2.22 0.63
N ALA A 82 3.70 -2.57 1.32
CA ALA A 82 2.62 -3.36 0.73
C ALA A 82 2.00 -2.67 -0.50
N LYS A 83 1.77 -1.35 -0.43
CA LYS A 83 1.30 -0.55 -1.57
C LYS A 83 2.28 -0.61 -2.74
N ALA A 84 3.58 -0.47 -2.48
CA ALA A 84 4.62 -0.60 -3.49
C ALA A 84 4.55 -1.96 -4.20
N TYR A 85 4.47 -3.06 -3.45
CA TYR A 85 4.32 -4.39 -4.06
C TYR A 85 3.02 -4.58 -4.83
N MET A 86 1.90 -4.01 -4.37
CA MET A 86 0.66 -4.07 -5.15
C MET A 86 0.74 -3.25 -6.43
N ILE A 87 1.41 -2.10 -6.44
CA ILE A 87 1.71 -1.36 -7.68
C ILE A 87 2.58 -2.23 -8.60
N TYR A 88 3.57 -2.94 -8.05
CA TYR A 88 4.43 -3.81 -8.85
C TYR A 88 3.63 -4.96 -9.48
N PHE A 89 2.73 -5.56 -8.71
CA PHE A 89 1.74 -6.51 -9.20
C PHE A 89 0.91 -5.92 -10.34
N GLU A 90 0.42 -4.69 -10.22
CA GLU A 90 -0.38 -4.08 -11.28
C GLU A 90 0.42 -3.89 -12.59
N LEU A 91 1.72 -3.58 -12.49
CA LEU A 91 2.59 -3.37 -13.65
C LEU A 91 3.03 -4.67 -14.34
N THR A 92 3.21 -5.77 -13.60
CA THR A 92 3.77 -7.02 -14.14
C THR A 92 2.80 -8.20 -14.13
N LYS A 93 1.74 -8.14 -13.31
CA LYS A 93 0.77 -9.20 -13.04
C LYS A 93 1.38 -10.46 -12.42
N GLU A 94 2.57 -10.36 -11.82
CA GLU A 94 3.21 -11.47 -11.13
C GLU A 94 2.63 -11.70 -9.73
N ALA A 95 1.98 -12.85 -9.54
CA ALA A 95 1.27 -13.18 -8.29
C ALA A 95 2.15 -13.16 -7.02
N ARG A 96 3.49 -13.29 -7.16
CA ARG A 96 4.43 -13.23 -6.03
C ARG A 96 4.34 -11.92 -5.26
N TYR A 97 4.06 -10.80 -5.93
CA TYR A 97 4.01 -9.50 -5.26
C TYR A 97 2.76 -9.37 -4.37
N ALA A 98 1.62 -9.90 -4.81
CA ALA A 98 0.44 -10.04 -3.96
C ALA A 98 0.68 -11.01 -2.78
N LEU A 99 1.47 -12.06 -2.98
CA LEU A 99 1.88 -12.96 -1.88
C LEU A 99 2.76 -12.23 -0.86
N ILE A 100 3.75 -11.44 -1.30
CA ILE A 100 4.62 -10.65 -0.42
C ILE A 100 3.79 -9.66 0.39
N THR A 101 2.84 -8.95 -0.24
CA THR A 101 1.88 -8.08 0.46
C THR A 101 1.17 -8.81 1.60
N GLN A 102 0.68 -10.03 1.36
CA GLN A 102 0.05 -10.83 2.41
C GLN A 102 1.04 -11.23 3.52
N GLN A 103 2.27 -11.58 3.18
CA GLN A 103 3.30 -11.96 4.16
C GLN A 103 3.69 -10.79 5.07
N ILE A 104 3.73 -9.57 4.53
CA ILE A 104 3.99 -8.34 5.30
C ILE A 104 2.81 -8.02 6.22
N LEU A 105 1.58 -8.04 5.68
CA LEU A 105 0.42 -7.47 6.37
C LEU A 105 -0.31 -8.44 7.32
N LYS A 106 -0.30 -9.76 7.06
CA LYS A 106 -1.03 -10.73 7.90
C LYS A 106 -0.60 -10.70 9.38
N PRO A 107 0.70 -10.67 9.73
CA PRO A 107 1.14 -10.60 11.12
C PRO A 107 0.66 -9.34 11.85
N MET A 108 0.37 -8.26 11.12
CA MET A 108 -0.03 -6.98 11.70
C MET A 108 -1.54 -6.84 11.91
N THR A 109 -2.34 -7.85 11.56
CA THR A 109 -3.81 -7.79 11.67
C THR A 109 -4.33 -7.63 13.10
N GLN A 110 -3.50 -7.97 14.10
CA GLN A 110 -3.77 -7.75 15.53
C GLN A 110 -3.87 -6.27 15.92
N HIS A 111 -3.38 -5.36 15.08
CA HIS A 111 -3.44 -3.91 15.33
C HIS A 111 -4.74 -3.26 14.86
N GLU A 112 -5.71 -4.07 14.38
CA GLU A 112 -7.07 -3.65 14.04
C GLU A 112 -7.17 -2.45 13.07
N ASN A 113 -6.14 -2.26 12.24
CA ASN A 113 -6.08 -1.18 11.28
C ASN A 113 -6.84 -1.56 9.99
N GLY A 114 -7.78 -0.70 9.58
CA GLY A 114 -8.62 -0.94 8.41
C GLY A 114 -7.87 -0.96 7.07
N ASP A 115 -6.83 -0.13 6.91
CA ASP A 115 -6.00 -0.11 5.68
C ASP A 115 -5.29 -1.46 5.47
N ILE A 116 -4.88 -2.12 6.57
CA ILE A 116 -4.31 -3.46 6.53
C ILE A 116 -5.35 -4.45 5.96
N TYR A 117 -6.60 -4.38 6.44
CA TYR A 117 -7.67 -5.25 5.95
C TYR A 117 -7.99 -4.99 4.49
N PHE A 118 -8.05 -3.72 4.07
CA PHE A 118 -8.26 -3.36 2.67
C PHE A 118 -7.17 -3.92 1.76
N MET A 119 -5.91 -3.70 2.12
CA MET A 119 -4.77 -4.18 1.34
C MET A 119 -4.68 -5.71 1.30
N LEU A 120 -5.04 -6.40 2.38
CA LEU A 120 -5.15 -7.86 2.40
C LEU A 120 -6.29 -8.37 1.51
N ALA A 121 -7.44 -7.70 1.50
CA ALA A 121 -8.53 -8.01 0.57
C ALA A 121 -8.08 -7.84 -0.88
N TYR A 122 -7.42 -6.72 -1.19
CA TYR A 122 -6.87 -6.42 -2.51
C TYR A 122 -5.88 -7.50 -2.96
N ALA A 123 -4.88 -7.84 -2.13
CA ALA A 123 -3.93 -8.89 -2.46
C ALA A 123 -4.60 -10.27 -2.64
N SER A 124 -5.67 -10.55 -1.89
CA SER A 124 -6.40 -11.82 -1.98
C SER A 124 -7.21 -11.93 -3.27
N VAL A 125 -7.92 -10.88 -3.67
CA VAL A 125 -8.72 -10.88 -4.91
C VAL A 125 -7.82 -10.94 -6.14
N SER A 126 -6.66 -10.28 -6.10
CA SER A 126 -5.64 -10.35 -7.15
C SER A 126 -5.09 -11.78 -7.35
N LYS A 127 -5.15 -12.60 -6.30
CA LYS A 127 -4.80 -14.03 -6.32
C LYS A 127 -6.01 -14.95 -6.56
N LYS A 128 -7.19 -14.40 -6.83
CA LYS A 128 -8.47 -15.12 -6.98
C LYS A 128 -8.90 -15.92 -5.75
N ASP A 129 -8.45 -15.53 -4.57
CA ASP A 129 -8.86 -16.13 -3.30
C ASP A 129 -10.08 -15.37 -2.75
N PHE A 130 -11.27 -15.72 -3.24
CA PHE A 130 -12.51 -14.99 -2.93
C PHE A 130 -12.98 -15.21 -1.48
N ALA A 131 -12.72 -16.38 -0.90
CA ALA A 131 -13.06 -16.64 0.50
C ALA A 131 -12.27 -15.70 1.42
N LEU A 132 -10.96 -15.58 1.18
CA LEU A 132 -10.10 -14.70 1.94
C LEU A 132 -10.38 -13.22 1.63
N THR A 133 -10.71 -12.90 0.39
CA THR A 133 -11.19 -11.55 0.00
C THR A 133 -12.40 -11.14 0.84
N ARG A 134 -13.44 -11.99 0.90
CA ARG A 134 -14.64 -11.74 1.71
C ARG A 134 -14.31 -11.59 3.18
N HIS A 135 -13.43 -12.44 3.72
CA HIS A 135 -13.00 -12.36 5.12
C HIS A 135 -12.43 -10.98 5.46
N TRP A 136 -11.48 -10.49 4.65
CA TRP A 136 -10.83 -9.21 4.90
C TRP A 136 -11.77 -8.02 4.66
N LEU A 137 -12.59 -8.04 3.61
CA LEU A 137 -13.59 -6.99 3.38
C LEU A 137 -14.61 -6.91 4.52
N SER A 138 -15.01 -8.06 5.08
CA SER A 138 -15.93 -8.10 6.23
C SER A 138 -15.34 -7.41 7.46
N LYS A 139 -14.01 -7.44 7.65
CA LYS A 139 -13.31 -6.72 8.70
C LYS A 139 -13.14 -5.24 8.35
N TYR A 140 -12.75 -4.94 7.11
CA TYR A 140 -12.58 -3.57 6.62
C TYR A 140 -13.86 -2.73 6.77
N VAL A 141 -15.02 -3.26 6.36
CA VAL A 141 -16.31 -2.54 6.46
C VAL A 141 -16.67 -2.19 7.91
N LYS A 142 -16.21 -2.98 8.89
CA LYS A 142 -16.46 -2.73 10.32
C LYS A 142 -15.46 -1.76 10.95
N SER A 143 -14.35 -1.46 10.28
CA SER A 143 -13.31 -0.58 10.81
C SER A 143 -13.68 0.90 10.64
N ASP A 144 -13.01 1.76 11.40
CA ASP A 144 -13.16 3.23 11.32
C ASP A 144 -12.53 3.82 10.06
N ALA A 145 -11.66 3.07 9.37
CA ALA A 145 -11.07 3.47 8.09
C ALA A 145 -11.95 3.09 6.88
N PHE A 146 -13.19 2.63 7.10
CA PHE A 146 -14.07 2.22 6.02
C PHE A 146 -14.45 3.42 5.13
N ASP A 147 -13.96 3.39 3.90
CA ASP A 147 -14.36 4.28 2.81
C ASP A 147 -15.28 3.54 1.84
N LEU A 148 -16.52 4.04 1.74
CA LEU A 148 -17.57 3.49 0.86
C LEU A 148 -17.25 3.69 -0.62
N GLU A 149 -16.71 4.84 -0.99
CA GLU A 149 -16.36 5.15 -2.37
C GLU A 149 -15.23 4.23 -2.83
N LEU A 150 -14.18 4.11 -2.01
CA LEU A 150 -13.08 3.19 -2.28
C LEU A 150 -13.57 1.75 -2.40
N TYR A 151 -14.43 1.29 -1.48
CA TYR A 151 -14.99 -0.07 -1.51
C TYR A 151 -15.75 -0.34 -2.82
N GLN A 152 -16.63 0.58 -3.22
CA GLN A 152 -17.49 0.39 -4.38
C GLN A 152 -16.77 0.59 -5.70
N GLN A 153 -15.76 1.47 -5.75
CA GLN A 153 -15.14 1.88 -7.01
C GLN A 153 -13.81 1.19 -7.29
N HIS A 154 -13.09 0.68 -6.28
CA HIS A 154 -11.74 0.15 -6.49
C HIS A 154 -11.71 -0.97 -7.56
N PRO A 155 -10.90 -0.84 -8.62
CA PRO A 155 -10.94 -1.74 -9.78
C PRO A 155 -10.64 -3.21 -9.45
N ALA A 156 -9.82 -3.47 -8.43
CA ALA A 156 -9.46 -4.83 -8.06
C ALA A 156 -10.67 -5.71 -7.67
N PHE A 157 -11.75 -5.09 -7.19
CA PHE A 157 -12.95 -5.82 -6.78
C PHE A 157 -13.97 -6.01 -7.90
N ASN A 158 -13.67 -5.61 -9.14
CA ASN A 158 -14.57 -5.81 -10.28
C ASN A 158 -15.02 -7.27 -10.43
N ALA A 159 -14.12 -8.23 -10.15
CA ALA A 159 -14.41 -9.66 -10.23
C ALA A 159 -15.44 -10.16 -9.20
N VAL A 160 -15.63 -9.42 -8.09
CA VAL A 160 -16.53 -9.81 -7.00
C VAL A 160 -17.67 -8.81 -6.78
N ARG A 161 -17.69 -7.70 -7.50
CA ARG A 161 -18.64 -6.58 -7.30
C ARG A 161 -20.10 -6.99 -7.47
N HIS A 162 -20.37 -7.95 -8.35
CA HIS A 162 -21.71 -8.46 -8.63
C HIS A 162 -22.11 -9.63 -7.73
N GLU A 163 -21.23 -10.08 -6.83
CA GLU A 163 -21.55 -11.16 -5.90
C GLU A 163 -22.52 -10.67 -4.83
N ALA A 164 -23.53 -11.49 -4.53
CA ALA A 164 -24.56 -11.14 -3.54
C ALA A 164 -23.95 -10.80 -2.17
N TRP A 165 -22.91 -11.54 -1.76
CA TRP A 165 -22.24 -11.30 -0.48
C TRP A 165 -21.54 -9.94 -0.45
N PHE A 166 -21.03 -9.43 -1.56
CA PHE A 166 -20.29 -8.17 -1.62
C PHE A 166 -21.24 -6.99 -1.35
N MET A 167 -22.42 -7.00 -1.94
CA MET A 167 -23.45 -5.97 -1.69
C MET A 167 -24.01 -6.07 -0.26
N GLN A 168 -24.18 -7.28 0.27
CA GLN A 168 -24.69 -7.51 1.63
C GLN A 168 -23.78 -6.94 2.72
N LEU A 169 -22.46 -6.86 2.50
CA LEU A 169 -21.52 -6.36 3.52
C LEU A 169 -21.82 -4.90 3.93
N ILE A 170 -22.33 -4.08 3.01
CA ILE A 170 -22.59 -2.65 3.24
C ILE A 170 -24.05 -2.33 3.53
N GLN A 171 -24.98 -3.29 3.40
CA GLN A 171 -26.42 -3.06 3.63
C GLN A 171 -26.70 -2.54 5.04
N ASN A 172 -26.02 -3.06 6.06
CA ASN A 172 -26.20 -2.62 7.45
C ASN A 172 -25.61 -1.23 7.76
N LYS A 173 -24.88 -0.60 6.82
CA LYS A 173 -24.29 0.74 6.97
C LYS A 173 -25.02 1.82 6.16
N LEU A 174 -25.95 1.44 5.29
CA LEU A 174 -26.75 2.34 4.46
C LEU A 174 -28.14 2.67 5.07
N HIS A 175 -28.38 2.21 6.31
CA HIS A 175 -29.60 2.44 7.08
C HIS A 175 -29.34 3.35 8.28
#